data_AF-A0A8J8J686-F1
#
_entry.id   AF-A0A8J8J686-F1
#
_cell.length_a   1.000
_cell.length_b   1.000
_cell.length_c   1.000
_cell.angle_alpha   90.00
_cell.angle_beta   90.00
_cell.angle_gamma   90.00
#
_symmetry.space_group_name_H-M   'P 1'
#
loop_
_entity.id
_entity.type
_entity.pdbx_description
1 polymer ?
#
loop_
_entity_poly.entity_id
_entity_poly.type
_entity_poly.pdbx_seq_one_letter_code
_entity_poly.pdbx_strand_id
1 'polypeptide(L)'
;MQAWYRSRALYDAVMKLVKAGKFDEAMKLAGGIPDGSVRSKAVNGIVVEMAKEGEDYRDALDRAIETALSTKNPTKNLMGLAFEFLEMGKFDDALYIAEHITDLANRSKVQAEVALRLARKGELDRAMKLIEDILDEDVKTWATSMLASEL
;
A
#
# COMPACT_ATOMS: atom_id res chain seq x y z
N MET A 1 28.06 -6.75 -3.42
CA MET A 1 27.58 -7.73 -4.43
C MET A 1 26.94 -8.97 -3.80
N GLN A 2 27.57 -9.61 -2.79
CA GLN A 2 27.00 -10.80 -2.11
C GLN A 2 25.63 -10.56 -1.42
N ALA A 3 25.45 -9.41 -0.77
CA ALA A 3 24.20 -9.08 -0.07
C ALA A 3 22.99 -8.94 -1.01
N TRP A 4 23.20 -8.48 -2.25
CA TRP A 4 22.14 -8.34 -3.25
C TRP A 4 21.66 -9.71 -3.73
N TYR A 5 22.59 -10.61 -4.10
CA TYR A 5 22.25 -11.98 -4.50
C TYR A 5 21.55 -12.75 -3.38
N ARG A 6 22.03 -12.60 -2.13
CA ARG A 6 21.38 -13.19 -0.97
C ARG A 6 19.95 -12.66 -0.79
N SER A 7 19.77 -11.35 -0.88
CA SER A 7 18.43 -10.72 -0.76
C SER A 7 17.49 -11.21 -1.87
N ARG A 8 18.00 -11.33 -3.09
CA ARG A 8 17.23 -11.82 -4.24
C ARG A 8 16.81 -13.28 -4.08
N ALA A 9 17.73 -14.15 -3.65
CA ALA A 9 17.44 -15.57 -3.41
C ALA A 9 16.41 -15.75 -2.28
N LEU A 10 16.54 -14.98 -1.18
CA LEU A 10 15.56 -14.99 -0.09
C LEU A 10 14.19 -14.49 -0.55
N TYR A 11 14.14 -13.42 -1.35
CA TYR A 11 12.89 -12.95 -1.96
C TYR A 11 12.22 -14.04 -2.79
N ASP A 12 12.96 -14.72 -3.65
CA ASP A 12 12.40 -15.77 -4.50
C ASP A 12 11.87 -16.95 -3.67
N ALA A 13 12.54 -17.27 -2.55
CA ALA A 13 12.05 -18.27 -1.59
C ALA A 13 10.79 -17.80 -0.84
N VAL A 14 10.72 -16.54 -0.42
CA VAL A 14 9.52 -15.93 0.17
C VAL A 14 8.34 -16.06 -0.79
N MET A 15 8.51 -15.70 -2.06
CA MET A 15 7.41 -15.77 -3.03
C MET A 15 6.97 -17.21 -3.33
N LYS A 16 7.83 -18.21 -3.16
CA LYS A 16 7.43 -19.62 -3.23
C LYS A 16 6.57 -20.04 -2.04
N LEU A 17 6.89 -19.56 -0.82
CA LEU A 17 6.09 -19.82 0.38
C LEU A 17 4.72 -19.13 0.30
N VAL A 18 4.67 -17.88 -0.20
CA VAL A 18 3.43 -17.15 -0.49
C VAL A 18 2.52 -17.96 -1.41
N LYS A 19 3.04 -18.45 -2.55
CA LYS A 19 2.28 -19.29 -3.49
C LYS A 19 1.79 -20.63 -2.90
N ALA A 20 2.36 -21.04 -1.77
CA ALA A 20 1.97 -22.25 -1.06
C ALA A 20 1.04 -21.95 0.14
N GLY A 21 0.58 -20.71 0.33
CA GLY A 21 -0.23 -20.28 1.47
C GLY A 21 0.51 -20.25 2.81
N LYS A 22 1.85 -20.38 2.80
CA LYS A 22 2.68 -20.46 4.01
C LYS A 22 3.10 -19.06 4.48
N PHE A 23 2.13 -18.23 4.82
CA PHE A 23 2.34 -16.80 5.09
C PHE A 23 3.24 -16.53 6.31
N ASP A 24 3.08 -17.28 7.40
CA ASP A 24 3.93 -17.12 8.59
C ASP A 24 5.41 -17.45 8.31
N GLU A 25 5.66 -18.54 7.58
CA GLU A 25 7.00 -18.92 7.16
C GLU A 25 7.58 -17.87 6.20
N ALA A 26 6.77 -17.36 5.28
CA ALA A 26 7.14 -16.31 4.34
C ALA A 26 7.54 -15.02 5.08
N MET A 27 6.75 -14.59 6.07
CA MET A 27 7.00 -13.39 6.87
C MET A 27 8.29 -13.52 7.69
N LYS A 28 8.51 -14.67 8.33
CA LYS A 28 9.74 -14.95 9.06
C LYS A 28 10.96 -14.91 8.13
N LEU A 29 10.86 -15.48 6.93
CA LEU A 29 11.94 -15.49 5.96
C LEU A 29 12.20 -14.09 5.37
N ALA A 30 11.16 -13.31 5.12
CA ALA A 30 11.26 -11.94 4.64
C ALA A 30 12.03 -11.05 5.62
N GLY A 31 11.82 -11.22 6.94
CA GLY A 31 12.58 -10.51 7.98
C GLY A 31 14.10 -10.73 7.89
N GLY A 32 14.54 -11.86 7.35
CA GLY A 32 15.95 -12.19 7.13
C GLY A 32 16.59 -11.56 5.90
N ILE A 33 15.84 -10.80 5.08
CA ILE A 33 16.35 -10.14 3.87
C ILE A 33 17.21 -8.93 4.27
N PRO A 34 18.52 -8.91 3.90
CA PRO A 34 19.42 -7.81 4.28
C PRO A 34 19.11 -6.47 3.60
N ASP A 35 18.74 -6.50 2.31
CA ASP A 35 18.39 -5.28 1.58
C ASP A 35 16.98 -4.82 1.97
N GLY A 36 16.88 -3.65 2.59
CA GLY A 36 15.60 -3.12 3.08
C GLY A 36 14.56 -2.88 1.99
N SER A 37 14.98 -2.57 0.75
CA SER A 37 14.04 -2.38 -0.36
C SER A 37 13.50 -3.72 -0.85
N VAL A 38 14.36 -4.74 -0.93
CA VAL A 38 13.93 -6.11 -1.26
C VAL A 38 13.06 -6.69 -0.15
N ARG A 39 13.38 -6.40 1.12
CA ARG A 39 12.57 -6.80 2.27
C ARG A 39 11.18 -6.18 2.24
N SER A 40 11.08 -4.86 2.04
CA SER A 40 9.79 -4.18 1.92
C SER A 40 8.96 -4.75 0.76
N LYS A 41 9.56 -4.99 -0.41
CA LYS A 41 8.86 -5.65 -1.52
C LYS A 41 8.37 -7.06 -1.17
N ALA A 42 9.16 -7.85 -0.47
CA ALA A 42 8.76 -9.20 -0.05
C ALA A 42 7.59 -9.16 0.94
N VAL A 43 7.66 -8.29 1.95
CA VAL A 43 6.60 -8.12 2.96
C VAL A 43 5.31 -7.60 2.31
N ASN A 44 5.39 -6.60 1.43
CA ASN A 44 4.23 -6.13 0.66
C ASN A 44 3.60 -7.26 -0.15
N GLY A 45 4.40 -8.06 -0.86
CA GLY A 45 3.92 -9.19 -1.65
C GLY A 45 3.21 -10.26 -0.82
N ILE A 46 3.65 -10.50 0.42
CA ILE A 46 2.97 -11.40 1.36
C ILE A 46 1.60 -10.83 1.72
N VAL A 47 1.55 -9.58 2.20
CA VAL A 47 0.32 -8.94 2.67
C VAL A 47 -0.72 -8.81 1.58
N VAL A 48 -0.30 -8.43 0.37
CA VAL A 48 -1.19 -8.31 -0.79
C VAL A 48 -1.79 -9.66 -1.15
N GLU A 49 -1.02 -10.75 -1.09
CA GLU A 49 -1.55 -12.07 -1.41
C GLU A 49 -2.51 -12.58 -0.32
N MET A 50 -2.17 -12.39 0.97
CA MET A 50 -3.10 -12.68 2.07
C MET A 50 -4.43 -11.93 1.88
N ALA A 51 -4.36 -10.66 1.49
CA ALA A 51 -5.53 -9.83 1.26
C ALA A 51 -6.42 -10.31 0.09
N LYS A 52 -5.83 -10.91 -0.94
CA LYS A 52 -6.55 -11.53 -2.07
C LYS A 52 -7.17 -12.87 -1.70
N GLU A 53 -6.47 -13.68 -0.90
CA GLU A 53 -6.97 -14.97 -0.43
C GLU A 53 -8.05 -14.83 0.65
N GLY A 54 -8.23 -13.62 1.20
CA GLY A 54 -9.23 -13.34 2.23
C GLY A 54 -8.80 -13.76 3.64
N GLU A 55 -7.50 -14.01 3.83
CA GLU A 55 -6.89 -14.26 5.12
C GLU A 55 -6.94 -13.02 6.02
N ASP A 56 -6.77 -13.18 7.33
CA ASP A 56 -6.54 -12.03 8.22
C ASP A 56 -5.11 -11.53 8.04
N TYR A 57 -4.97 -10.32 7.49
CA TYR A 57 -3.68 -9.67 7.21
C TYR A 57 -3.45 -8.41 8.03
N ARG A 58 -4.23 -8.12 9.07
CA ARG A 58 -4.11 -6.82 9.76
C ARG A 58 -2.73 -6.61 10.38
N ASP A 59 -2.25 -7.58 11.16
CA ASP A 59 -0.91 -7.55 11.75
C ASP A 59 0.19 -7.55 10.67
N ALA A 60 -0.06 -8.22 9.55
CA ALA A 60 0.87 -8.29 8.44
C ALA A 60 0.97 -6.92 7.72
N LEU A 61 -0.15 -6.21 7.59
CA LEU A 61 -0.21 -4.86 7.03
C LEU A 61 0.55 -3.85 7.90
N ASP A 62 0.38 -3.92 9.21
CA ASP A 62 1.14 -3.06 10.14
C ASP A 62 2.66 -3.31 10.00
N ARG A 63 3.08 -4.58 9.91
CA ARG A 63 4.47 -4.94 9.61
C ARG A 63 4.95 -4.44 8.24
N ALA A 64 4.10 -4.42 7.22
CA ALA A 64 4.45 -3.88 5.90
C ALA A 64 4.68 -2.37 5.98
N ILE A 65 3.83 -1.64 6.71
CA ILE A 65 3.97 -0.21 6.96
C ILE A 65 5.28 0.07 7.72
N GLU A 66 5.54 -0.62 8.82
CA GLU A 66 6.79 -0.50 9.58
C GLU A 66 8.02 -0.78 8.70
N THR A 67 7.95 -1.84 7.90
CA THR A 67 9.04 -2.22 6.98
C THR A 67 9.27 -1.13 5.94
N ALA A 68 8.20 -0.57 5.35
CA ALA A 68 8.28 0.52 4.38
C ALA A 68 8.88 1.79 5.00
N LEU A 69 8.47 2.14 6.22
CA LEU A 69 9.00 3.28 6.99
C LEU A 69 10.50 3.16 7.27
N SER A 70 11.01 1.93 7.43
CA SER A 70 12.45 1.68 7.66
C SER A 70 13.33 1.79 6.40
N THR A 71 12.75 2.02 5.22
CA THR A 71 13.51 2.10 3.96
C THR A 71 14.08 3.49 3.70
N LYS A 72 14.97 3.60 2.70
CA LYS A 72 15.51 4.89 2.23
C LYS A 72 14.46 5.80 1.58
N ASN A 73 13.32 5.26 1.17
CA ASN A 73 12.28 6.02 0.47
C ASN A 73 10.89 5.55 0.96
N PRO A 74 10.51 5.91 2.20
CA PRO A 74 9.31 5.40 2.85
C PRO A 74 8.04 5.81 2.10
N THR A 75 7.94 7.08 1.69
CA THR A 75 6.81 7.60 0.90
C THR A 75 6.55 6.76 -0.34
N LYS A 76 7.58 6.44 -1.13
CA LYS A 76 7.41 5.63 -2.34
C LYS A 76 6.91 4.22 -2.03
N ASN A 77 7.41 3.57 -0.97
CA ASN A 77 6.99 2.22 -0.62
C ASN A 77 5.56 2.18 -0.07
N LEU A 78 5.18 3.14 0.78
CA LEU A 78 3.82 3.28 1.31
C LEU A 78 2.82 3.60 0.21
N MET A 79 3.13 4.52 -0.70
CA MET A 79 2.25 4.80 -1.85
C MET A 79 2.07 3.58 -2.74
N GLY A 80 3.15 2.83 -3.01
CA GLY A 80 3.06 1.60 -3.79
C GLY A 80 2.08 0.59 -3.17
N LEU A 81 2.20 0.37 -1.86
CA LEU A 81 1.30 -0.51 -1.12
C LEU A 81 -0.14 0.02 -1.12
N ALA A 82 -0.34 1.31 -0.86
CA ALA A 82 -1.66 1.93 -0.83
C ALA A 82 -2.37 1.81 -2.20
N PHE A 83 -1.65 2.03 -3.30
CA PHE A 83 -2.22 1.87 -4.64
C PHE A 83 -2.51 0.41 -4.99
N GLU A 84 -1.72 -0.56 -4.53
CA GLU A 84 -2.07 -1.98 -4.68
C GLU A 84 -3.40 -2.31 -3.98
N PHE A 85 -3.61 -1.80 -2.76
CA PHE A 85 -4.87 -1.97 -2.02
C PHE A 85 -6.04 -1.23 -2.69
N LEU A 86 -5.80 -0.04 -3.23
CA LEU A 86 -6.78 0.71 -4.01
C LEU A 86 -7.25 -0.08 -5.23
N GLU A 87 -6.32 -0.67 -6.00
CA GLU A 87 -6.67 -1.47 -7.19
C GLU A 87 -7.43 -2.75 -6.84
N MET A 88 -7.19 -3.33 -5.66
CA MET A 88 -8.01 -4.43 -5.12
C MET A 88 -9.39 -3.96 -4.63
N GLY A 89 -9.67 -2.66 -4.62
CA GLY A 89 -10.91 -2.08 -4.10
C GLY A 89 -10.98 -2.05 -2.58
N LYS A 90 -9.86 -2.28 -1.88
CA LYS A 90 -9.75 -2.22 -0.41
C LYS A 90 -9.45 -0.78 0.02
N PHE A 91 -10.45 0.08 -0.12
CA PHE A 91 -10.31 1.54 0.04
C PHE A 91 -9.87 1.95 1.45
N ASP A 92 -10.44 1.33 2.49
CA ASP A 92 -10.09 1.66 3.87
C ASP A 92 -8.65 1.28 4.23
N ASP A 93 -8.15 0.16 3.71
CA ASP A 93 -6.74 -0.22 3.87
C ASP A 93 -5.81 0.75 3.12
N ALA A 94 -6.18 1.17 1.90
CA ALA A 94 -5.43 2.16 1.14
C ALA A 94 -5.33 3.50 1.91
N LEU A 95 -6.42 3.94 2.53
CA LEU A 95 -6.45 5.14 3.38
C LEU A 95 -5.63 4.96 4.65
N TYR A 96 -5.74 3.81 5.32
CA TYR A 96 -4.95 3.50 6.50
C TYR A 96 -3.44 3.54 6.22
N ILE A 97 -3.00 3.01 5.07
CA ILE A 97 -1.59 3.13 4.65
C ILE A 97 -1.24 4.60 4.38
N ALA A 98 -2.13 5.36 3.75
CA ALA A 98 -1.91 6.77 3.44
C ALA A 98 -1.69 7.63 4.69
N GLU A 99 -2.33 7.32 5.81
CA GLU A 99 -2.15 8.03 7.09
C GLU A 99 -0.68 8.03 7.55
N HIS A 100 0.09 7.01 7.18
CA HIS A 100 1.51 6.85 7.53
C HIS A 100 2.46 7.58 6.57
N ILE A 101 1.94 8.18 5.49
CA ILE A 101 2.72 9.00 4.56
C ILE A 101 2.90 10.40 5.17
N THR A 102 4.13 10.74 5.53
CA THR A 102 4.45 12.05 6.14
C THR A 102 4.36 13.21 5.15
N ASP A 103 4.67 12.96 3.87
CA ASP A 103 4.57 13.97 2.84
C ASP A 103 3.10 14.27 2.51
N LEU A 104 2.67 15.50 2.81
CA LEU A 104 1.27 15.90 2.75
C LEU A 104 0.68 15.76 1.34
N ALA A 105 1.41 16.19 0.31
CA ALA A 105 0.93 16.14 -1.07
C ALA A 105 0.75 14.68 -1.53
N ASN A 106 1.70 13.79 -1.21
CA ASN A 106 1.61 12.38 -1.57
C ASN A 106 0.50 11.64 -0.78
N ARG A 107 0.31 11.96 0.51
CA ARG A 107 -0.82 11.44 1.29
C ARG A 107 -2.15 11.86 0.67
N SER A 108 -2.29 13.15 0.41
CA SER A 108 -3.48 13.75 -0.20
C SER A 108 -3.77 13.15 -1.57
N LYS A 109 -2.73 12.84 -2.35
CA LYS A 109 -2.87 12.18 -3.65
C LYS A 109 -3.50 10.78 -3.51
N VAL A 110 -3.09 9.98 -2.53
CA VAL A 110 -3.71 8.67 -2.29
C VAL A 110 -5.18 8.84 -1.89
N GLN A 111 -5.48 9.79 -1.00
CA GLN A 111 -6.87 10.10 -0.58
C GLN A 111 -7.75 10.51 -1.78
N ALA A 112 -7.24 11.39 -2.65
CA ALA A 112 -7.94 11.80 -3.85
C ALA A 112 -8.21 10.64 -4.82
N GLU A 113 -7.22 9.79 -5.08
CA GLU A 113 -7.39 8.62 -5.96
C GLU A 113 -8.42 7.61 -5.41
N VAL A 114 -8.43 7.41 -4.10
CA VAL A 114 -9.47 6.62 -3.42
C VAL A 114 -10.84 7.26 -3.62
N ALA A 115 -10.97 8.58 -3.41
CA ALA A 115 -12.23 9.29 -3.58
C ALA A 115 -12.78 9.18 -5.01
N LEU A 116 -11.93 9.39 -6.02
CA LEU A 116 -12.32 9.27 -7.42
C LEU A 116 -12.72 7.82 -7.77
N ARG A 117 -12.04 6.81 -7.23
CA ARG A 117 -12.43 5.41 -7.45
C ARG A 117 -13.77 5.07 -6.76
N LEU A 118 -14.05 5.63 -5.59
CA LEU A 118 -15.34 5.51 -4.90
C LEU A 118 -16.47 6.14 -5.73
N ALA A 119 -16.24 7.34 -6.27
CA ALA A 119 -17.20 8.02 -7.13
C ALA A 119 -17.58 7.19 -8.36
N ARG A 120 -16.59 6.63 -9.06
CA ARG A 120 -16.81 5.72 -10.20
C ARG A 120 -17.58 4.44 -9.85
N LYS A 121 -17.58 4.03 -8.58
CA LYS A 121 -18.42 2.92 -8.08
C LYS A 121 -19.81 3.36 -7.62
N GLY A 122 -20.13 4.65 -7.70
CA GLY A 122 -21.41 5.22 -7.25
C GLY A 122 -21.44 5.64 -5.79
N GLU A 123 -20.33 5.54 -5.05
CA GLU A 123 -20.23 5.98 -3.64
C GLU A 123 -19.92 7.50 -3.55
N LEU A 124 -20.78 8.33 -4.16
CA LEU A 124 -20.54 9.77 -4.30
C LEU A 124 -20.42 10.50 -2.97
N ASP A 125 -21.29 10.23 -2.00
CA ASP A 125 -21.26 10.90 -0.69
C ASP A 125 -19.93 10.65 0.04
N ARG A 126 -19.42 9.42 -0.03
CA ARG A 126 -18.13 9.04 0.57
C ARG A 126 -16.97 9.67 -0.16
N ALA A 127 -17.03 9.74 -1.49
CA ALA A 127 -16.03 10.41 -2.32
C ALA A 127 -15.95 11.91 -2.00
N MET A 128 -17.09 12.61 -1.93
CA MET A 128 -17.15 14.03 -1.60
C MET A 128 -16.57 14.31 -0.22
N LYS A 129 -16.99 13.55 0.79
CA LYS A 129 -16.45 13.68 2.15
C LYS A 129 -14.93 13.50 2.19
N LEU A 130 -14.42 12.49 1.49
CA LEU A 130 -12.99 12.22 1.46
C LEU A 130 -12.22 13.36 0.77
N ILE A 131 -12.77 13.97 -0.29
CA ILE A 131 -12.17 15.15 -0.95
C ILE A 131 -12.19 16.37 -0.02
N GLU A 132 -13.28 16.57 0.73
CA GLU A 132 -13.38 17.65 1.71
C GLU A 132 -12.30 17.55 2.79
N ASP A 133 -11.98 16.33 3.23
CA ASP A 133 -10.96 16.01 4.23
C ASP A 133 -9.51 16.11 3.71
N ILE A 134 -9.30 16.31 2.40
CA ILE A 134 -7.96 16.51 1.84
C ILE A 134 -7.39 17.84 2.33
N LEU A 135 -6.19 17.79 2.91
CA LEU A 135 -5.51 18.95 3.50
C LEU A 135 -4.60 19.70 2.52
N ASP A 136 -4.16 19.05 1.44
CA ASP A 136 -3.42 19.73 0.37
C ASP A 136 -4.40 20.39 -0.61
N GLU A 137 -4.44 21.72 -0.62
CA GLU A 137 -5.42 22.49 -1.40
C GLU A 137 -5.29 22.31 -2.91
N ASP A 138 -4.07 22.11 -3.43
CA ASP A 138 -3.85 21.87 -4.85
C ASP A 138 -4.41 20.50 -5.26
N VAL A 139 -4.12 19.47 -4.46
CA VAL A 139 -4.67 18.13 -4.67
C VAL A 139 -6.19 18.11 -4.49
N LYS A 140 -6.73 18.83 -3.50
CA LYS A 140 -8.17 18.97 -3.27
C LYS A 140 -8.87 19.63 -4.46
N THR A 141 -8.31 20.72 -4.97
CA THR A 141 -8.84 21.44 -6.14
C THR A 141 -8.83 20.54 -7.37
N TRP A 142 -7.73 19.82 -7.61
CA TRP A 142 -7.64 18.83 -8.68
C TRP A 142 -8.69 17.73 -8.54
N ALA A 143 -8.81 17.11 -7.36
CA ALA A 143 -9.76 16.03 -7.10
C ALA A 143 -11.21 16.47 -7.27
N THR A 144 -11.55 17.68 -6.78
CA THR A 144 -12.87 18.28 -6.95
C THR A 144 -13.21 18.48 -8.43
N SER A 145 -12.25 18.96 -9.21
CA SER A 145 -12.42 19.20 -10.66
C SER A 145 -12.61 17.88 -11.42
N MET A 146 -11.82 16.85 -11.07
CA MET A 146 -11.95 15.51 -11.64
C MET A 146 -13.31 14.89 -11.30
N LEU A 147 -13.74 14.97 -10.04
CA LEU A 147 -15.04 14.45 -9.62
C LEU A 147 -16.20 15.11 -10.40
N ALA A 148 -16.16 16.43 -10.56
CA ALA A 148 -17.17 17.16 -11.32
C ALA A 148 -17.23 16.75 -12.81
N SER A 149 -16.13 16.23 -13.36
CA SER A 149 -16.07 15.74 -14.75
C SER A 149 -16.52 14.29 -14.91
N GLU A 150 -16.61 13.52 -13.82
CA GLU A 150 -17.06 12.12 -13.82
C GLU A 150 -18.57 11.98 -13.55
N LEU A 151 -19.24 13.09 -13.21
CA LEU A 151 -20.68 13.22 -13.01
C LEU A 151 -21.39 13.73 -14.28
#